data_AF-E9DSZ4-F1
#
_entry.id   AF-E9DSZ4-F1
#
_cell.length_a   1.000
_cell.length_b   1.000
_cell.length_c   1.000
_cell.angle_alpha   90.00
_cell.angle_beta   90.00
_cell.angle_gamma   90.00
#
_symmetry.space_group_name_H-M   'P 1'
#
loop_
_entity.id
_entity.type
_entity.pdbx_description
1 polymer ?
#
loop_
_entity_poly.entity_id
_entity_poly.type
_entity_poly.pdbx_seq_one_letter_code
_entity_poly.pdbx_strand_id
1 'polypeptide(L)'
;MRRACLVLGLAGLAEVAVAGLYPGITPDNHTCALAKPDKVKDTCCVETFGGLLVATQLWSTFTGLEDKGQIYPKNDWSIHGLWPGSYTQYCDLSRQYDPKPSPNTTNGQPGGTPVPAYKGESIEKWFEPYGKLDLLAYMKKYWVSQLDPNWVFWAHEFSKHATCFSTFQKECYGPKAAEHDDLFDFFETVVAWQRRLPSFRWLSDAGIRPSNTTRYTLSDIQHALTKEFGQQPFIGCGGPKYNETEAGKGSKDNGRTEINELWYYYHVNGTPQRGDAKKLDAGKAGGRLTTCAQAKGAIKYYERTKGSEE
;
A
#
# COMPACT_ATOMS: atom_id res chain seq x y z
N MET A 1 56.52 -19.56 47.04
CA MET A 1 56.13 -19.77 45.63
C MET A 1 54.78 -20.46 45.57
N ARG A 2 53.69 -19.72 45.32
CA ARG A 2 52.47 -20.24 44.67
C ARG A 2 51.81 -19.06 43.96
N ARG A 3 51.96 -19.00 42.64
CA ARG A 3 51.24 -18.04 41.78
C ARG A 3 49.83 -18.58 41.60
N ALA A 4 48.82 -17.81 42.01
CA ALA A 4 47.44 -18.05 41.65
C ALA A 4 47.20 -17.46 40.24
N CYS A 5 46.96 -18.31 39.25
CA CYS A 5 46.46 -17.89 37.95
C CYS A 5 44.97 -17.58 38.08
N LEU A 6 44.59 -16.31 37.96
CA LEU A 6 43.22 -15.93 37.63
C LEU A 6 42.98 -16.29 36.15
N VAL A 7 42.11 -17.26 35.90
CA VAL A 7 41.57 -17.50 34.57
C VAL A 7 40.38 -16.54 34.41
N LEU A 8 40.60 -15.41 33.77
CA LEU A 8 39.54 -14.54 33.27
C LEU A 8 38.91 -15.25 32.07
N GLY A 9 37.73 -15.85 32.27
CA GLY A 9 36.91 -16.34 31.18
C GLY A 9 36.50 -15.16 30.30
N LEU A 10 37.03 -15.10 29.08
CA LEU A 10 36.51 -14.27 28.01
C LEU A 10 35.11 -14.82 27.67
N ALA A 11 34.07 -14.27 28.29
CA ALA A 11 32.72 -14.37 27.77
C ALA A 11 32.73 -13.63 26.43
N GLY A 12 32.87 -14.38 25.33
CA GLY A 12 32.69 -13.85 24.00
C GLY A 12 31.29 -13.27 23.91
N LEU A 13 31.19 -11.95 23.84
CA LEU A 13 30.02 -11.29 23.27
C LEU A 13 30.00 -11.71 21.81
N ALA A 14 29.25 -12.78 21.52
CA ALA A 14 28.79 -13.00 20.17
C ALA A 14 27.90 -11.79 19.86
N GLU A 15 28.43 -10.84 19.09
CA GLU A 15 27.57 -9.92 18.35
C GLU A 15 26.65 -10.81 17.52
N VAL A 16 25.41 -10.92 17.96
CA VAL A 16 24.34 -11.44 17.12
C VAL A 16 24.28 -10.43 15.98
N ALA A 17 24.91 -10.77 14.85
CA ALA A 17 24.75 -10.01 13.63
C ALA A 17 23.26 -10.04 13.31
N VAL A 18 22.56 -8.96 13.67
CA VAL A 18 21.15 -8.80 13.38
C VAL A 18 21.09 -8.73 11.87
N ALA A 19 20.42 -9.70 11.25
CA ALA A 19 20.24 -9.77 9.82
C ALA A 19 19.20 -8.74 9.36
N GLY A 20 19.41 -7.47 9.71
CA GLY A 20 18.66 -6.37 9.13
C GLY A 20 18.92 -6.33 7.64
N LEU A 21 17.85 -6.14 6.85
CA LEU A 21 17.93 -6.08 5.39
C LEU A 21 18.83 -4.91 4.90
N TYR A 22 19.08 -3.90 5.75
CA TYR A 22 20.00 -2.80 5.47
C TYR A 22 21.18 -2.75 6.46
N PRO A 23 22.39 -2.38 6.01
CA PRO A 23 23.57 -2.31 6.87
C PRO A 23 23.48 -1.16 7.88
N GLY A 24 23.99 -1.38 9.09
CA GLY A 24 24.15 -0.33 10.12
C GLY A 24 22.98 -0.15 11.08
N ILE A 25 22.06 -1.11 11.14
CA ILE A 25 20.90 -1.07 12.05
C ILE A 25 21.30 -1.62 13.43
N THR A 26 21.05 -0.84 14.49
CA THR A 26 21.15 -1.32 15.88
C THR A 26 19.84 -2.02 16.30
N PRO A 27 19.90 -3.08 17.13
CA PRO A 27 18.71 -3.69 17.72
C PRO A 27 18.04 -2.86 18.83
N ASP A 28 18.62 -1.72 19.22
CA ASP A 28 18.01 -0.83 20.22
C ASP A 28 16.76 -0.13 19.69
N ASN A 29 15.86 0.27 20.59
CA ASN A 29 14.69 1.06 20.19
C ASN A 29 15.14 2.44 19.65
N HIS A 30 14.79 2.73 18.41
CA HIS A 30 15.21 3.94 17.70
C HIS A 30 14.34 5.14 18.08
N THR A 31 14.92 6.10 18.81
CA THR A 31 14.23 7.35 19.12
C THR A 31 14.45 8.38 18.01
N CYS A 32 13.56 8.36 17.02
CA CYS A 32 13.63 9.29 15.88
C CYS A 32 13.37 10.77 16.22
N ALA A 33 13.09 11.11 17.49
CA ALA A 33 13.06 12.48 17.97
C ALA A 33 14.46 13.08 18.16
N LEU A 34 15.49 12.23 18.30
CA LEU A 34 16.88 12.64 18.56
C LEU A 34 17.77 12.56 17.30
N ALA A 35 17.29 11.92 16.24
CA ALA A 35 18.01 11.74 14.99
C ALA A 35 18.23 13.09 14.27
N LYS A 36 19.50 13.42 13.98
CA LYS A 36 19.85 14.55 13.11
C LYS A 36 19.84 14.08 11.65
N PRO A 37 19.14 14.77 10.72
CA PRO A 37 18.91 14.26 9.36
C PRO A 37 20.16 14.02 8.49
N ASP A 38 21.32 14.58 8.87
CA ASP A 38 22.38 14.88 7.90
C ASP A 38 23.65 14.01 7.96
N LYS A 39 23.82 13.07 8.91
CA LYS A 39 25.12 12.37 9.06
C LYS A 39 25.18 10.85 9.17
N VAL A 40 24.09 10.14 9.45
CA VAL A 40 23.90 8.71 9.17
C VAL A 40 22.39 8.59 9.07
N LYS A 41 21.85 8.25 7.90
CA LYS A 41 20.38 8.11 7.75
C LYS A 41 19.98 6.81 8.41
N ASP A 42 19.77 6.88 9.72
CA ASP A 42 19.08 5.84 10.47
C ASP A 42 17.82 5.44 9.69
N THR A 43 17.84 4.23 9.14
CA THR A 43 16.82 3.73 8.22
C THR A 43 15.51 3.46 8.94
N CYS A 44 15.54 3.43 10.29
CA CYS A 44 14.35 3.41 11.12
C CYS A 44 13.71 4.80 11.24
N CYS A 45 14.46 5.87 10.97
CA CYS A 45 13.98 7.25 11.08
C CYS A 45 13.80 7.96 9.74
N VAL A 46 14.39 7.45 8.67
CA VAL A 46 14.30 7.98 7.32
C VAL A 46 14.14 6.84 6.32
N GLU A 47 13.06 6.87 5.54
CA GLU A 47 12.79 5.82 4.56
C GLU A 47 13.85 5.77 3.44
N THR A 48 14.51 4.62 3.28
CA THR A 48 15.70 4.44 2.44
C THR A 48 15.46 4.49 0.94
N PHE A 49 14.24 4.26 0.44
CA PHE A 49 13.92 4.35 -1.00
C PHE A 49 13.55 5.77 -1.44
N GLY A 50 14.23 6.75 -0.86
CA GLY A 50 14.03 8.17 -1.17
C GLY A 50 12.67 8.69 -0.73
N GLY A 51 12.05 8.09 0.29
CA GLY A 51 10.79 8.57 0.88
C GLY A 51 9.59 8.66 -0.07
N LEU A 52 9.70 8.15 -1.30
CA LEU A 52 8.58 8.17 -2.24
C LEU A 52 7.60 7.06 -1.84
N LEU A 53 6.35 7.44 -1.58
CA LEU A 53 5.27 6.49 -1.34
C LEU A 53 4.04 6.82 -2.16
N VAL A 54 3.21 5.82 -2.36
CA VAL A 54 2.00 5.90 -3.18
C VAL A 54 0.82 5.35 -2.37
N ALA A 55 -0.15 6.20 -2.04
CA ALA A 55 -1.41 5.75 -1.47
C ALA A 55 -2.38 5.43 -2.61
N THR A 56 -2.86 4.19 -2.66
CA THR A 56 -3.64 3.67 -3.79
C THR A 56 -5.04 3.29 -3.35
N GLN A 57 -6.01 3.57 -4.22
CA GLN A 57 -7.43 3.28 -4.00
C GLN A 57 -8.01 2.50 -5.16
N LEU A 58 -9.04 1.71 -4.88
CA LEU A 58 -9.75 0.86 -5.83
C LEU A 58 -11.24 1.22 -5.89
N TRP A 59 -11.78 1.19 -7.10
CA TRP A 59 -13.21 1.12 -7.35
C TRP A 59 -13.56 -0.16 -8.10
N SER A 60 -14.20 -1.06 -7.37
CA SER A 60 -14.76 -2.30 -7.90
C SER A 60 -16.26 -2.29 -7.72
N THR A 61 -16.98 -2.81 -8.71
CA THR A 61 -18.45 -2.86 -8.70
C THR A 61 -19.00 -4.05 -7.94
N PHE A 62 -18.17 -5.02 -7.57
CA PHE A 62 -18.56 -6.22 -6.81
C PHE A 62 -17.35 -6.77 -6.05
N THR A 63 -17.59 -7.58 -5.02
CA THR A 63 -16.56 -8.28 -4.24
C THR A 63 -16.47 -9.75 -4.64
N GLY A 64 -17.56 -10.38 -5.08
CA GLY A 64 -17.63 -11.82 -5.33
C GLY A 64 -17.72 -12.65 -4.04
N LEU A 65 -17.91 -11.98 -2.90
CA LEU A 65 -18.11 -12.54 -1.56
C LEU A 65 -19.25 -11.82 -0.83
N GLU A 66 -20.19 -11.25 -1.58
CA GLU A 66 -21.39 -10.59 -1.05
C GLU A 66 -22.21 -11.54 -0.17
N ASP A 67 -22.25 -12.82 -0.52
CA ASP A 67 -22.92 -13.88 0.24
C ASP A 67 -22.30 -14.11 1.63
N LYS A 68 -21.06 -13.67 1.84
CA LYS A 68 -20.35 -13.68 3.13
C LYS A 68 -20.37 -12.33 3.85
N GLY A 69 -21.12 -11.35 3.33
CA GLY A 69 -21.18 -10.00 3.88
C GLY A 69 -19.91 -9.17 3.65
N GLN A 70 -18.97 -9.63 2.82
CA GLN A 70 -17.84 -8.81 2.39
C GLN A 70 -18.32 -7.89 1.27
N ILE A 71 -18.68 -6.67 1.64
CA ILE A 71 -19.24 -5.66 0.74
C ILE A 71 -18.55 -4.32 0.98
N TYR A 72 -18.64 -3.44 0.00
CA TYR A 72 -18.00 -2.13 0.09
C TYR A 72 -18.84 -1.13 0.90
N PRO A 73 -18.23 -0.07 1.46
CA PRO A 73 -18.99 0.99 2.06
C PRO A 73 -19.57 1.89 0.96
N LYS A 74 -20.80 2.35 1.14
CA LYS A 74 -21.40 3.35 0.24
C LYS A 74 -20.59 4.63 0.23
N ASN A 75 -20.62 5.29 -0.93
CA ASN A 75 -20.03 6.62 -1.12
C ASN A 75 -18.55 6.71 -0.75
N ASP A 76 -17.79 5.62 -0.95
CA ASP A 76 -16.37 5.61 -0.68
C ASP A 76 -15.59 4.73 -1.67
N TRP A 77 -14.35 5.15 -1.94
CA TRP A 77 -13.38 4.32 -2.64
C TRP A 77 -12.72 3.38 -1.62
N SER A 78 -12.46 2.14 -2.02
CA SER A 78 -11.79 1.19 -1.13
C SER A 78 -10.29 1.44 -1.12
N ILE A 79 -9.64 1.12 -0.01
CA ILE A 79 -8.19 1.08 0.08
C ILE A 79 -7.68 -0.03 -0.85
N HIS A 80 -6.65 0.27 -1.65
CA HIS A 80 -5.82 -0.73 -2.30
C HIS A 80 -4.60 -1.00 -1.42
N GLY A 81 -3.81 0.03 -1.15
CA GLY A 81 -2.65 -0.08 -0.26
C GLY A 81 -1.85 1.20 -0.11
N LEU A 82 -0.63 1.01 0.40
CA LEU A 82 0.41 2.03 0.54
C LEU A 82 1.74 1.42 0.08
N TRP A 83 2.29 1.93 -1.02
CA TRP A 83 3.40 1.28 -1.71
C TRP A 83 4.66 2.13 -1.72
N PRO A 84 5.85 1.50 -1.66
CA PRO A 84 7.09 2.23 -1.92
C PRO A 84 7.14 2.63 -3.40
N GLY A 85 7.55 3.86 -3.70
CA GLY A 85 7.58 4.38 -5.07
C GLY A 85 8.63 3.75 -5.97
N SER A 86 9.59 3.00 -5.41
CA SER A 86 10.49 2.13 -6.16
C SER A 86 9.78 0.90 -6.72
N TYR A 87 8.58 0.58 -6.24
CA TYR A 87 7.82 -0.64 -6.54
C TYR A 87 8.61 -1.93 -6.32
N THR A 88 9.66 -1.87 -5.49
CA THR A 88 10.30 -3.07 -4.95
C THR A 88 9.25 -3.88 -4.20
N GLN A 89 9.39 -5.20 -4.26
CA GLN A 89 8.35 -6.10 -3.81
C GLN A 89 8.95 -7.30 -3.07
N TYR A 90 8.26 -7.78 -2.04
CA TYR A 90 8.67 -8.94 -1.24
C TYR A 90 10.12 -8.86 -0.76
N CYS A 91 10.51 -7.72 -0.18
CA CYS A 91 11.90 -7.43 0.17
C CYS A 91 12.41 -8.21 1.39
N ASP A 92 11.51 -8.78 2.18
CA ASP A 92 11.84 -9.63 3.33
C ASP A 92 10.89 -10.83 3.39
N LEU A 93 11.41 -12.00 2.98
CA LEU A 93 10.64 -13.23 2.96
C LEU A 93 10.43 -13.86 4.34
N SER A 94 11.15 -13.41 5.38
CA SER A 94 10.96 -13.90 6.75
C SER A 94 9.66 -13.37 7.38
N ARG A 95 9.09 -12.32 6.80
CA ARG A 95 7.82 -11.67 7.19
C ARG A 95 6.76 -11.75 6.10
N GLN A 96 6.86 -12.76 5.23
CA GLN A 96 5.91 -13.02 4.16
C GLN A 96 4.74 -13.85 4.69
N TYR A 97 3.52 -13.35 4.47
CA TYR A 97 2.24 -13.96 4.87
C TYR A 97 1.25 -14.13 3.71
N ASP A 98 1.63 -13.78 2.48
CA ASP A 98 0.75 -13.84 1.31
C ASP A 98 0.57 -15.29 0.81
N PRO A 99 -0.66 -15.85 0.86
CA PRO A 99 -0.93 -17.21 0.39
C PRO A 99 -1.03 -17.32 -1.14
N LYS A 100 -1.12 -16.20 -1.86
CA LYS A 100 -1.21 -16.14 -3.33
C LYS A 100 -0.24 -15.09 -3.93
N PRO A 101 1.09 -15.27 -3.79
CA PRO A 101 2.07 -14.31 -4.28
C PRO A 101 1.89 -13.96 -5.76
N SER A 102 1.63 -12.68 -6.03
CA SER A 102 1.50 -12.13 -7.38
C SER A 102 2.26 -10.80 -7.54
N PRO A 103 3.37 -10.76 -8.28
CA PRO A 103 4.02 -11.90 -8.94
C PRO A 103 4.64 -12.89 -7.93
N ASN A 104 4.99 -14.09 -8.41
CA ASN A 104 5.57 -15.16 -7.59
C ASN A 104 7.09 -15.08 -7.42
N THR A 105 7.71 -13.96 -7.77
CA THR A 105 9.14 -13.68 -7.55
C THR A 105 9.35 -12.27 -6.99
N THR A 106 10.44 -12.04 -6.26
CA THR A 106 10.77 -10.76 -5.58
C THR A 106 11.01 -9.59 -6.53
N ASN A 107 11.08 -9.81 -7.84
CA ASN A 107 11.22 -8.75 -8.85
C ASN A 107 10.25 -8.89 -10.04
N GLY A 108 9.38 -9.90 -10.01
CA GLY A 108 8.39 -10.14 -11.06
C GLY A 108 8.99 -10.67 -12.36
N GLN A 109 10.29 -11.00 -12.36
CA GLN A 109 10.99 -11.55 -13.50
C GLN A 109 11.06 -13.08 -13.40
N PRO A 110 11.12 -13.79 -14.53
CA PRO A 110 11.28 -15.26 -14.55
C PRO A 110 12.51 -15.78 -13.78
N GLY A 111 13.57 -14.97 -13.66
CA GLY A 111 14.79 -15.31 -12.92
C GLY A 111 14.87 -14.72 -11.51
N GLY A 112 13.79 -14.11 -11.00
CA GLY A 112 13.76 -13.57 -9.64
C GLY A 112 13.74 -14.64 -8.56
N THR A 113 14.08 -14.26 -7.32
CA THR A 113 13.95 -15.15 -6.17
C THR A 113 12.49 -15.54 -5.98
N PRO A 114 12.14 -16.84 -5.92
CA PRO A 114 10.78 -17.28 -5.71
C PRO A 114 10.19 -16.79 -4.38
N VAL A 115 8.93 -16.38 -4.40
CA VAL A 115 8.15 -16.02 -3.21
C VAL A 115 7.26 -17.23 -2.88
N PRO A 116 7.56 -18.00 -1.82
CA PRO A 116 6.75 -19.15 -1.45
C PRO A 116 5.36 -18.68 -0.99
N ALA A 117 4.32 -19.42 -1.37
CA ALA A 117 2.98 -19.18 -0.86
C ALA A 117 2.92 -19.50 0.64
N TYR A 118 2.39 -18.57 1.42
CA TYR A 118 2.14 -18.75 2.84
C TYR A 118 1.05 -19.81 3.08
N LYS A 119 1.29 -20.69 4.06
CA LYS A 119 0.40 -21.82 4.42
C LYS A 119 -0.10 -21.76 5.86
N GLY A 120 0.22 -20.69 6.58
CA GLY A 120 -0.22 -20.52 7.97
C GLY A 120 -1.66 -20.03 8.06
N GLU A 121 -2.06 -19.65 9.27
CA GLU A 121 -3.40 -19.16 9.53
C GLU A 121 -3.64 -17.73 9.05
N SER A 122 -4.91 -17.35 8.94
CA SER A 122 -5.31 -15.98 8.60
C SER A 122 -4.74 -14.95 9.58
N ILE A 123 -4.17 -13.87 9.03
CA ILE A 123 -3.65 -12.76 9.82
C ILE A 123 -4.73 -12.02 10.61
N GLU A 124 -6.03 -12.20 10.28
CA GLU A 124 -7.15 -11.66 11.06
C GLU A 124 -7.14 -12.12 12.52
N LYS A 125 -6.69 -13.35 12.76
CA LYS A 125 -6.67 -13.94 14.11
C LYS A 125 -5.66 -13.26 15.04
N TRP A 126 -4.72 -12.49 14.49
CA TRP A 126 -3.68 -11.82 15.27
C TRP A 126 -4.17 -10.51 15.90
N PHE A 127 -5.26 -9.91 15.41
CA PHE A 127 -5.71 -8.60 15.88
C PHE A 127 -6.29 -8.65 17.30
N GLU A 128 -7.10 -9.66 17.63
CA GLU A 128 -7.78 -9.75 18.93
C GLU A 128 -6.80 -9.91 20.12
N PRO A 129 -5.81 -10.83 20.09
CA PRO A 129 -4.85 -10.96 21.18
C PRO A 129 -4.03 -9.69 21.46
N TYR A 130 -3.90 -8.81 20.46
CA TYR A 130 -3.18 -7.54 20.55
C TYR A 130 -4.11 -6.33 20.80
N GLY A 131 -5.41 -6.57 20.98
CA GLY A 131 -6.39 -5.51 21.25
C GLY A 131 -6.66 -4.58 20.06
N LYS A 132 -6.37 -5.00 18.83
CA LYS A 132 -6.51 -4.21 17.58
C LYS A 132 -7.86 -4.42 16.87
N LEU A 133 -8.93 -4.66 17.63
CA LEU A 133 -10.25 -5.00 17.06
C LEU A 133 -10.91 -3.84 16.30
N ASP A 134 -10.64 -2.60 16.70
CA ASP A 134 -11.13 -1.40 16.02
C ASP A 134 -10.46 -1.19 14.66
N LEU A 135 -9.14 -1.39 14.58
CA LEU A 135 -8.37 -1.41 13.34
C LEU A 135 -8.90 -2.50 12.41
N LEU A 136 -9.10 -3.72 12.92
CA LEU A 136 -9.67 -4.82 12.15
C LEU A 136 -11.05 -4.47 11.60
N ALA A 137 -11.94 -3.91 12.43
CA ALA A 137 -13.27 -3.49 12.00
C ALA A 137 -13.21 -2.41 10.91
N TYR A 138 -12.31 -1.43 11.05
CA TYR A 138 -12.08 -0.41 10.03
C TYR A 138 -11.61 -1.03 8.71
N MET A 139 -10.61 -1.92 8.76
CA MET A 139 -10.08 -2.60 7.57
C MET A 139 -11.15 -3.45 6.88
N LYS A 140 -11.96 -4.21 7.63
CA LYS A 140 -13.08 -4.99 7.08
C LYS A 140 -14.07 -4.12 6.31
N LYS A 141 -14.27 -2.88 6.76
CA LYS A 141 -15.19 -1.94 6.13
C LYS A 141 -14.59 -1.20 4.93
N TYR A 142 -13.33 -0.77 5.00
CA TYR A 142 -12.76 0.18 4.04
C TYR A 142 -11.64 -0.41 3.16
N TRP A 143 -11.13 -1.58 3.47
CA TRP A 143 -10.05 -2.25 2.73
C TRP A 143 -10.52 -3.62 2.24
N VAL A 144 -11.50 -3.56 1.34
CA VAL A 144 -12.24 -4.74 0.90
C VAL A 144 -11.59 -5.37 -0.33
N SER A 145 -11.42 -6.69 -0.30
CA SER A 145 -10.88 -7.47 -1.40
C SER A 145 -11.94 -7.84 -2.43
N GLN A 146 -11.49 -8.08 -3.67
CA GLN A 146 -12.28 -8.67 -4.73
C GLN A 146 -11.84 -10.11 -4.98
N LEU A 147 -12.80 -11.04 -5.04
CA LEU A 147 -12.68 -12.48 -5.27
C LEU A 147 -11.99 -13.29 -4.16
N ASP A 148 -11.35 -12.63 -3.19
CA ASP A 148 -10.66 -13.26 -2.09
C ASP A 148 -11.13 -12.73 -0.73
N PRO A 149 -11.03 -13.53 0.35
CA PRO A 149 -11.24 -13.02 1.69
C PRO A 149 -10.29 -11.86 1.98
N ASN A 150 -10.78 -10.82 2.64
CA ASN A 150 -10.02 -9.62 2.94
C ASN A 150 -8.60 -9.90 3.50
N TRP A 151 -8.45 -10.85 4.42
CA TRP A 151 -7.13 -11.17 4.99
C TRP A 151 -6.08 -11.62 3.98
N VAL A 152 -6.48 -12.29 2.89
CA VAL A 152 -5.56 -12.71 1.82
C VAL A 152 -4.98 -11.47 1.15
N PHE A 153 -5.82 -10.49 0.88
CA PHE A 153 -5.42 -9.22 0.28
C PHE A 153 -4.56 -8.38 1.23
N TRP A 154 -4.91 -8.30 2.52
CA TRP A 154 -4.07 -7.58 3.48
C TRP A 154 -2.71 -8.25 3.68
N ALA A 155 -2.66 -9.58 3.68
CA ALA A 155 -1.42 -10.32 3.74
C ALA A 155 -0.56 -10.07 2.49
N HIS A 156 -1.17 -9.97 1.30
CA HIS A 156 -0.52 -9.54 0.07
C HIS A 156 0.09 -8.15 0.22
N GLU A 157 -0.71 -7.16 0.62
CA GLU A 157 -0.27 -5.77 0.73
C GLU A 157 0.89 -5.62 1.73
N PHE A 158 0.81 -6.29 2.88
CA PHE A 158 1.92 -6.30 3.83
C PHE A 158 3.17 -6.99 3.25
N SER A 159 3.03 -8.24 2.80
CA SER A 159 4.15 -9.06 2.36
C SER A 159 4.88 -8.48 1.16
N LYS A 160 4.12 -7.92 0.22
CA LYS A 160 4.65 -7.38 -1.02
C LYS A 160 5.18 -5.98 -0.84
N HIS A 161 4.48 -5.11 -0.11
CA HIS A 161 4.79 -3.69 -0.07
C HIS A 161 5.39 -3.23 1.26
N ALA A 162 4.80 -3.62 2.40
CA ALA A 162 5.29 -3.19 3.72
C ALA A 162 6.72 -3.68 4.00
N THR A 163 7.04 -4.92 3.61
CA THR A 163 8.37 -5.52 3.80
C THR A 163 9.50 -4.75 3.10
N CYS A 164 9.16 -3.87 2.16
CA CYS A 164 10.09 -3.04 1.40
C CYS A 164 10.28 -1.63 1.95
N PHE A 165 9.59 -1.26 3.04
CA PHE A 165 9.90 -0.04 3.76
C PHE A 165 10.91 -0.36 4.87
N SER A 166 12.00 0.39 4.89
CA SER A 166 13.00 0.30 5.97
C SER A 166 12.43 0.60 7.34
N THR A 167 11.49 1.55 7.40
CA THR A 167 10.89 2.02 8.65
C THR A 167 9.91 1.03 9.29
N PHE A 168 9.53 -0.05 8.59
CA PHE A 168 8.74 -1.17 9.14
C PHE A 168 9.59 -2.41 9.43
N GLN A 169 10.91 -2.27 9.53
CA GLN A 169 11.77 -3.39 9.94
C GLN A 169 11.63 -3.66 11.44
N LYS A 170 11.65 -4.95 11.82
CA LYS A 170 11.44 -5.36 13.22
C LYS A 170 12.48 -4.76 14.15
N GLU A 171 13.70 -4.59 13.66
CA GLU A 171 14.81 -3.96 14.37
C GLU A 171 14.48 -2.52 14.80
N CYS A 172 13.63 -1.81 14.08
CA CYS A 172 13.23 -0.44 14.40
C CYS A 172 12.37 -0.32 15.66
N TYR A 173 11.73 -1.42 16.10
CA TYR A 173 10.85 -1.46 17.26
C TYR A 173 11.60 -1.84 18.55
N GLY A 174 12.84 -2.31 18.42
CA GLY A 174 13.70 -2.72 19.53
C GLY A 174 13.34 -4.07 20.15
N PRO A 175 14.07 -4.51 21.20
CA PRO A 175 14.02 -5.90 21.69
C PRO A 175 12.77 -6.22 22.54
N LYS A 176 11.94 -5.22 22.82
CA LYS A 176 10.68 -5.35 23.58
C LYS A 176 9.45 -5.31 22.68
N ALA A 177 9.64 -5.20 21.36
CA ALA A 177 8.56 -5.24 20.39
C ALA A 177 7.86 -6.60 20.45
N ALA A 178 6.55 -6.59 20.26
CA ALA A 178 5.78 -7.80 20.10
C ALA A 178 5.87 -8.31 18.65
N GLU A 179 5.50 -9.58 18.42
CA GLU A 179 5.85 -10.34 17.21
C GLU A 179 5.32 -9.76 15.89
N HIS A 180 4.29 -8.90 15.96
CA HIS A 180 3.57 -8.32 14.82
C HIS A 180 3.40 -6.80 14.89
N ASP A 181 4.17 -6.11 15.74
CA ASP A 181 4.06 -4.65 15.88
C ASP A 181 4.25 -3.92 14.54
N ASP A 182 5.16 -4.41 13.69
CA ASP A 182 5.41 -3.89 12.35
C ASP A 182 4.21 -4.03 11.40
N LEU A 183 3.49 -5.14 11.50
CA LEU A 183 2.29 -5.41 10.72
C LEU A 183 1.13 -4.51 11.14
N PHE A 184 0.91 -4.34 12.45
CA PHE A 184 -0.16 -3.46 12.92
C PHE A 184 0.16 -1.99 12.62
N ASP A 185 1.41 -1.55 12.83
CA ASP A 185 1.83 -0.17 12.53
C ASP A 185 1.73 0.15 11.03
N PHE A 186 2.03 -0.82 10.15
CA PHE A 186 1.80 -0.67 8.71
C PHE A 186 0.32 -0.42 8.40
N PHE A 187 -0.58 -1.24 8.93
CA PHE A 187 -2.01 -1.10 8.68
C PHE A 187 -2.59 0.21 9.25
N GLU A 188 -2.18 0.61 10.45
CA GLU A 188 -2.54 1.91 11.03
C GLU A 188 -2.02 3.06 10.15
N THR A 189 -0.81 2.94 9.65
CA THR A 189 -0.22 3.92 8.73
C THR A 189 -1.04 4.03 7.44
N VAL A 190 -1.39 2.91 6.79
CA VAL A 190 -2.24 2.93 5.58
C VAL A 190 -3.57 3.63 5.87
N VAL A 191 -4.23 3.27 6.98
CA VAL A 191 -5.49 3.92 7.39
C VAL A 191 -5.31 5.43 7.58
N ALA A 192 -4.24 5.86 8.24
CA ALA A 192 -3.95 7.28 8.47
C ALA A 192 -3.74 8.08 7.17
N TRP A 193 -3.13 7.47 6.15
CA TRP A 193 -2.98 8.07 4.81
C TRP A 193 -4.31 8.11 4.04
N GLN A 194 -5.04 7.00 4.03
CA GLN A 194 -6.26 6.84 3.23
C GLN A 194 -7.40 7.74 3.71
N ARG A 195 -7.51 7.98 5.02
CA ARG A 195 -8.50 8.91 5.60
C ARG A 195 -8.34 10.36 5.13
N ARG A 196 -7.20 10.72 4.53
CA ARG A 196 -6.93 12.06 3.97
C ARG A 196 -7.38 12.19 2.51
N LEU A 197 -7.88 11.10 1.92
CA LEU A 197 -8.16 10.96 0.50
C LEU A 197 -9.63 10.58 0.24
N PRO A 198 -10.62 11.42 0.58
CA PRO A 198 -12.04 11.14 0.35
C PRO A 198 -12.42 11.31 -1.13
N SER A 199 -11.85 10.50 -2.01
CA SER A 199 -11.93 10.64 -3.47
C SER A 199 -13.36 10.58 -3.99
N PHE A 200 -14.22 9.73 -3.40
CA PHE A 200 -15.64 9.71 -3.75
C PHE A 200 -16.27 11.10 -3.57
N ARG A 201 -16.02 11.74 -2.42
CA ARG A 201 -16.55 13.06 -2.11
C ARG A 201 -16.02 14.10 -3.08
N TRP A 202 -14.72 14.13 -3.35
CA TRP A 202 -14.11 15.07 -4.28
C TRP A 202 -14.71 14.98 -5.69
N LEU A 203 -14.92 13.76 -6.18
CA LEU A 203 -15.59 13.52 -7.46
C LEU A 203 -17.07 13.94 -7.41
N SER A 204 -17.78 13.55 -6.35
CA SER A 204 -19.20 13.85 -6.15
C SER A 204 -19.48 15.36 -6.05
N ASP A 205 -18.60 16.13 -5.39
CA ASP A 205 -18.67 17.59 -5.27
C ASP A 205 -18.47 18.28 -6.63
N ALA A 206 -17.79 17.60 -7.57
CA ALA A 206 -17.65 18.01 -8.97
C ALA A 206 -18.75 17.45 -9.90
N GLY A 207 -19.78 16.78 -9.35
CA GLY A 207 -20.86 16.17 -10.13
C GLY A 207 -20.48 14.85 -10.81
N ILE A 208 -19.33 14.26 -10.49
CA ILE A 208 -18.86 12.98 -11.02
C ILE A 208 -19.24 11.88 -10.03
N ARG A 209 -20.28 11.11 -10.36
CA ARG A 209 -20.79 10.02 -9.52
C ARG A 209 -20.88 8.70 -10.29
N PRO A 210 -20.87 7.56 -9.59
CA PRO A 210 -21.17 6.29 -10.21
C PRO A 210 -22.49 6.34 -10.97
N SER A 211 -22.50 5.84 -12.20
CA SER A 211 -23.68 5.78 -13.06
C SER A 211 -23.50 4.71 -14.14
N ASN A 212 -24.56 3.94 -14.40
CA ASN A 212 -24.57 2.97 -15.50
C ASN A 212 -24.82 3.59 -16.89
N THR A 213 -25.14 4.88 -16.95
CA THR A 213 -25.50 5.58 -18.20
C THR A 213 -24.60 6.79 -18.48
N THR A 214 -24.12 7.47 -17.45
CA THR A 214 -23.29 8.67 -17.59
C THR A 214 -21.87 8.29 -18.01
N ARG A 215 -21.30 9.11 -18.90
CA ARG A 215 -19.90 9.00 -19.34
C ARG A 215 -19.17 10.29 -19.04
N TYR A 216 -17.90 10.17 -18.71
CA TYR A 216 -17.03 11.27 -18.29
C TYR A 216 -15.85 11.41 -19.24
N THR A 217 -15.24 12.60 -19.24
CA THR A 217 -13.94 12.81 -19.88
C THR A 217 -12.86 12.69 -18.82
N LEU A 218 -11.72 12.08 -19.18
CA LEU A 218 -10.57 11.95 -18.28
C LEU A 218 -10.13 13.29 -17.70
N SER A 219 -10.15 14.36 -18.51
CA SER A 219 -9.79 15.72 -18.06
C SER A 219 -10.66 16.22 -16.92
N ASP A 220 -11.95 15.89 -16.90
CA ASP A 220 -12.90 16.36 -15.88
C ASP A 220 -12.61 15.68 -14.54
N ILE A 221 -12.38 14.35 -14.58
CA ILE A 221 -11.99 13.56 -13.41
C ILE A 221 -10.64 14.03 -12.87
N GLN A 222 -9.65 14.19 -13.75
CA GLN A 222 -8.31 14.67 -13.39
C GLN A 222 -8.39 16.06 -12.75
N HIS A 223 -9.17 16.96 -13.32
CA HIS A 223 -9.35 18.31 -12.79
C HIS A 223 -9.99 18.30 -11.39
N ALA A 224 -11.08 17.54 -11.21
CA ALA A 224 -11.77 17.43 -9.92
C ALA A 224 -10.84 16.94 -8.81
N LEU A 225 -10.08 15.87 -9.07
CA LEU A 225 -9.15 15.33 -8.08
C LEU A 225 -7.93 16.24 -7.86
N THR A 226 -7.41 16.88 -8.91
CA THR A 226 -6.26 17.80 -8.80
C THR A 226 -6.60 19.03 -7.97
N LYS A 227 -7.82 19.56 -8.12
CA LYS A 227 -8.31 20.71 -7.35
C LYS A 227 -8.24 20.45 -5.84
N GLU A 228 -8.66 19.27 -5.41
CA GLU A 228 -8.74 18.92 -3.98
C GLU A 228 -7.41 18.36 -3.43
N PHE A 229 -6.72 17.52 -4.22
CA PHE A 229 -5.43 16.98 -3.83
C PHE A 229 -4.32 18.04 -3.88
N GLY A 230 -4.38 18.98 -4.81
CA GLY A 230 -3.37 20.02 -5.05
C GLY A 230 -2.22 19.59 -5.97
N GLN A 231 -2.23 18.34 -6.44
CA GLN A 231 -1.31 17.77 -7.45
C GLN A 231 -2.10 16.82 -8.35
N GLN A 232 -1.57 16.45 -9.51
CA GLN A 232 -2.24 15.48 -10.38
C GLN A 232 -2.05 14.06 -9.83
N PRO A 233 -3.11 13.34 -9.37
CA PRO A 233 -3.00 11.91 -9.12
C PRO A 233 -2.93 11.12 -10.42
N PHE A 234 -2.50 9.87 -10.33
CA PHE A 234 -2.68 8.92 -11.43
C PHE A 234 -4.11 8.36 -11.42
N ILE A 235 -4.70 8.23 -12.61
CA ILE A 235 -6.03 7.63 -12.80
C ILE A 235 -5.90 6.36 -13.63
N GLY A 236 -6.20 5.22 -13.02
CA GLY A 236 -6.22 3.92 -13.65
C GLY A 236 -7.60 3.56 -14.18
N CYS A 237 -7.63 3.02 -15.40
CA CYS A 237 -8.80 2.38 -15.97
C CYS A 237 -8.53 0.94 -16.40
N GLY A 238 -9.56 0.10 -16.25
CA GLY A 238 -9.71 -1.25 -16.80
C GLY A 238 -10.80 -1.33 -17.88
N GLY A 239 -11.33 -2.54 -18.10
CA GLY A 239 -12.34 -2.80 -19.12
C GLY A 239 -11.78 -2.83 -20.56
N PRO A 240 -12.62 -2.75 -21.60
CA PRO A 240 -12.16 -2.73 -22.98
C PRO A 240 -11.38 -1.44 -23.31
N LYS A 241 -10.46 -1.51 -24.27
CA LYS A 241 -9.83 -0.29 -24.81
C LYS A 241 -10.84 0.49 -25.62
N TYR A 242 -10.72 1.81 -25.67
CA TYR A 242 -11.69 2.65 -26.36
C TYR A 242 -11.82 2.30 -27.85
N ASN A 243 -10.70 2.08 -28.55
CA ASN A 243 -10.70 1.65 -29.96
C ASN A 243 -11.29 0.26 -30.23
N GLU A 244 -11.49 -0.56 -29.19
CA GLU A 244 -12.17 -1.86 -29.26
C GLU A 244 -13.69 -1.72 -29.01
N THR A 245 -14.17 -0.55 -28.59
CA THR A 245 -15.60 -0.28 -28.38
C THR A 245 -16.28 0.24 -29.66
N GLU A 246 -17.60 0.08 -29.74
CA GLU A 246 -18.38 0.62 -30.87
C GLU A 246 -18.21 2.15 -31.02
N ALA A 247 -18.18 2.88 -29.90
CA ALA A 247 -18.02 4.34 -29.89
C ALA A 247 -16.61 4.79 -30.32
N GLY A 248 -15.59 3.95 -30.12
CA GLY A 248 -14.20 4.26 -30.46
C GLY A 248 -13.68 3.55 -31.70
N LYS A 249 -14.52 2.81 -32.43
CA LYS A 249 -14.11 2.07 -33.62
C LYS A 249 -13.42 2.99 -34.63
N GLY A 250 -12.19 2.65 -35.01
CA GLY A 250 -11.35 3.46 -35.91
C GLY A 250 -10.56 4.59 -35.22
N SER A 251 -10.73 4.79 -33.91
CA SER A 251 -9.89 5.68 -33.11
C SER A 251 -8.50 5.09 -32.90
N LYS A 252 -7.50 5.97 -32.73
CA LYS A 252 -6.15 5.61 -32.27
C LYS A 252 -6.04 5.52 -30.74
N ASP A 253 -7.10 5.92 -30.02
CA ASP A 253 -7.13 5.89 -28.57
C ASP A 253 -7.25 4.45 -28.05
N ASN A 254 -6.14 3.95 -27.52
CA ASN A 254 -6.00 2.60 -26.97
C ASN A 254 -6.12 2.56 -25.44
N GLY A 255 -6.55 3.66 -24.82
CA GLY A 255 -6.76 3.73 -23.38
C GLY A 255 -7.99 2.94 -22.93
N ARG A 256 -7.97 2.52 -21.67
CA ARG A 256 -9.02 1.72 -21.03
C ARG A 256 -10.21 2.59 -20.62
N THR A 257 -11.41 2.03 -20.56
CA THR A 257 -12.66 2.83 -20.52
C THR A 257 -13.35 2.87 -19.16
N GLU A 258 -12.92 2.08 -18.19
CA GLU A 258 -13.64 1.93 -16.91
C GLU A 258 -12.71 2.31 -15.76
N ILE A 259 -12.97 3.44 -15.08
CA ILE A 259 -12.12 3.89 -13.99
C ILE A 259 -12.18 2.90 -12.82
N ASN A 260 -11.03 2.49 -12.31
CA ASN A 260 -10.93 1.51 -11.23
C ASN A 260 -9.80 1.76 -10.23
N GLU A 261 -8.86 2.65 -10.52
CA GLU A 261 -7.76 2.96 -9.59
C GLU A 261 -7.45 4.45 -9.51
N LEU A 262 -7.06 4.91 -8.32
CA LEU A 262 -6.54 6.25 -8.07
C LEU A 262 -5.27 6.15 -7.23
N TRP A 263 -4.17 6.75 -7.69
CA TRP A 263 -2.89 6.71 -6.98
C TRP A 263 -2.38 8.12 -6.65
N TYR A 264 -2.08 8.35 -5.37
CA TYR A 264 -1.66 9.62 -4.81
C TYR A 264 -0.21 9.52 -4.34
N TYR A 265 0.66 10.37 -4.90
CA TYR A 265 2.10 10.31 -4.67
C TYR A 265 2.54 11.30 -3.59
N TYR A 266 3.48 10.87 -2.76
CA TYR A 266 4.03 11.66 -1.67
C TYR A 266 5.54 11.41 -1.52
N HIS A 267 6.26 12.44 -1.07
CA HIS A 267 7.60 12.30 -0.53
C HIS A 267 7.57 12.55 0.97
N VAL A 268 7.82 11.52 1.78
CA VAL A 268 7.83 11.63 3.24
C VAL A 268 9.09 12.30 3.75
N ASN A 269 8.93 13.04 4.85
CA ASN A 269 10.03 13.56 5.65
C ASN A 269 10.19 12.67 6.90
N GLY A 270 11.15 11.75 6.85
CA GLY A 270 11.35 10.75 7.88
C GLY A 270 10.56 9.46 7.61
N THR A 271 9.73 9.04 8.56
CA THR A 271 8.99 7.77 8.47
C THR A 271 7.56 7.97 7.93
N PRO A 272 7.00 7.02 7.16
CA PRO A 272 5.62 7.05 6.69
C PRO A 272 4.58 7.16 7.82
N GLN A 273 4.87 6.56 8.98
CA GLN A 273 4.02 6.56 10.18
C GLN A 273 3.69 7.99 10.67
N ARG A 274 4.64 8.92 10.53
CA ARG A 274 4.46 10.31 11.00
C ARG A 274 3.45 11.09 10.16
N GLY A 275 3.23 10.67 8.91
CA GLY A 275 2.36 11.37 8.00
C GLY A 275 2.85 12.75 7.56
N ASP A 276 4.11 13.11 7.82
CA ASP A 276 4.75 14.33 7.33
C ASP A 276 5.27 14.09 5.90
N ALA A 277 4.62 14.68 4.91
CA ALA A 277 5.03 14.53 3.52
C ALA A 277 4.62 15.68 2.62
N LYS A 278 5.37 15.80 1.54
CA LYS A 278 5.02 16.65 0.39
C LYS A 278 4.23 15.82 -0.62
N LYS A 279 3.05 16.31 -1.02
CA LYS A 279 2.29 15.76 -2.15
C LYS A 279 3.04 15.98 -3.47
N LEU A 280 2.97 15.02 -4.38
CA LEU A 280 3.68 15.06 -5.66
C LEU A 280 2.73 14.87 -6.84
N ASP A 281 3.14 15.41 -7.98
CA ASP A 281 2.54 15.14 -9.29
C ASP A 281 2.89 13.71 -9.75
N ALA A 282 1.87 12.92 -10.06
CA ALA A 282 2.03 11.52 -10.46
C ALA A 282 2.77 11.34 -11.79
N GLY A 283 2.61 12.28 -12.74
CA GLY A 283 3.32 12.23 -14.01
C GLY A 283 4.83 12.39 -13.82
N LYS A 284 5.24 13.27 -12.92
CA LYS A 284 6.65 13.48 -12.56
C LYS A 284 7.21 12.38 -11.66
N ALA A 285 6.46 11.95 -10.66
CA ALA A 285 6.94 11.02 -9.64
C ALA A 285 6.81 9.55 -10.07
N GLY A 286 5.69 9.18 -10.71
CA GLY A 286 5.40 7.83 -11.19
C GLY A 286 5.65 7.61 -12.68
N GLY A 287 6.00 8.66 -13.43
CA GLY A 287 6.31 8.59 -14.87
C GLY A 287 5.09 8.44 -15.79
N ARG A 288 3.88 8.40 -15.24
CA ARG A 288 2.63 8.23 -15.99
C ARG A 288 1.44 8.81 -15.23
N LEU A 289 0.51 9.44 -15.96
CA LEU A 289 -0.72 10.01 -15.38
C LEU A 289 -1.94 9.10 -15.51
N THR A 290 -1.99 8.21 -16.51
CA THR A 290 -3.22 7.42 -16.71
C THR A 290 -3.06 6.19 -17.61
N THR A 291 -3.90 5.18 -17.38
CA THR A 291 -4.18 4.08 -18.35
C THR A 291 -5.50 4.26 -19.10
N CYS A 292 -6.23 5.32 -18.80
CA CYS A 292 -7.55 5.62 -19.34
C CYS A 292 -7.51 6.17 -20.77
N ALA A 293 -8.63 5.98 -21.46
CA ALA A 293 -8.92 6.64 -22.73
C ALA A 293 -8.96 8.16 -22.59
N GLN A 294 -8.56 8.87 -23.64
CA GLN A 294 -8.52 10.34 -23.68
C GLN A 294 -9.67 10.94 -24.49
N ALA A 295 -10.35 10.14 -25.31
CA ALA A 295 -11.51 10.57 -26.07
C ALA A 295 -12.62 11.13 -25.16
N LYS A 296 -13.29 12.17 -25.64
CA LYS A 296 -14.37 12.84 -24.90
C LYS A 296 -15.49 11.85 -24.60
N GLY A 297 -15.91 11.76 -23.33
CA GLY A 297 -16.96 10.82 -22.92
C GLY A 297 -16.57 9.34 -23.03
N ALA A 298 -15.28 9.00 -23.05
CA ALA A 298 -14.83 7.61 -23.11
C ALA A 298 -14.93 6.88 -21.76
N ILE A 299 -14.88 7.62 -20.64
CA ILE A 299 -14.71 7.02 -19.31
C ILE A 299 -16.05 6.70 -18.69
N LYS A 300 -16.14 5.50 -18.14
CA LYS A 300 -17.27 5.01 -17.36
C LYS A 300 -16.85 4.87 -15.91
N TYR A 301 -17.73 5.33 -15.03
CA TYR A 301 -17.61 5.18 -13.59
C TYR A 301 -18.90 4.51 -13.13
N TYR A 302 -18.90 3.19 -13.03
CA TYR A 302 -20.13 2.42 -12.82
C TYR A 302 -20.57 2.41 -11.36
N GLU A 303 -21.89 2.32 -11.18
CA GLU A 303 -22.50 1.95 -9.90
C GLU A 303 -22.04 0.56 -9.48
N ARG A 304 -21.93 0.34 -8.17
CA ARG A 304 -21.72 -1.01 -7.67
C ARG A 304 -22.97 -1.86 -7.93
N THR A 305 -22.75 -3.15 -8.14
CA THR A 305 -23.80 -4.14 -8.30
C THR A 305 -24.70 -4.14 -7.07
N LYS A 306 -25.99 -4.39 -7.28
CA LYS A 306 -26.96 -4.45 -6.19
C LYS A 306 -26.51 -5.49 -5.14
N GLY A 307 -26.37 -5.04 -3.90
CA GLY A 307 -25.93 -5.87 -2.77
C GLY A 307 -24.43 -5.85 -2.51
N SER A 308 -23.63 -5.19 -3.35
CA SER A 308 -22.17 -5.07 -3.17
C SER A 308 -21.74 -3.85 -2.35
N GLU A 309 -22.69 -3.07 -1.80
CA GLU A 309 -22.38 -1.98 -0.88
C GLU A 309 -23.47 -1.65 0.15
N GLU A 310 -23.06 -1.13 1.31
CA GLU A 310 -23.94 -0.61 2.36
C GLU A 310 -23.46 0.67 3.05
#